data_AF-A0A4V0X4Z2-F1
#
_entry.id   AF-A0A4V0X4Z2-F1
#
_cell.length_a   1.000
_cell.length_b   1.000
_cell.length_c   1.000
_cell.angle_alpha   90.00
_cell.angle_beta   90.00
_cell.angle_gamma   90.00
#
_symmetry.space_group_name_H-M   'P 1'
#
loop_
_entity.id
_entity.type
_entity.pdbx_description
1 polymer ?
#
loop_
_entity_poly.entity_id
_entity_poly.type
_entity_poly.pdbx_seq_one_letter_code
_entity_poly.pdbx_strand_id
1 'polypeptide(L)'
;MEPHFINNLWKGIIELTELVFSETYLFPLNERASLLREELRMDVIFIASKFANTVEGQVSPENLLPFFLIDERLSRMERNLLDCYEEKWVVIAKYYFIKQLMESIRGQIVFRIEQFSIHPFIFLFPVNHHQFKLKGV
;
A
#
# COMPACT_ATOMS: atom_id res chain seq x y z
N MET A 1 11.25 6.75 16.62
CA MET A 1 11.35 5.52 15.79
C MET A 1 10.56 5.61 14.48
N GLU A 2 9.61 6.54 14.33
CA GLU A 2 8.77 6.68 13.12
C GLU A 2 9.45 7.10 11.79
N PRO A 3 10.48 7.97 11.75
CA PRO A 3 10.99 8.48 10.47
C PRO A 3 11.75 7.44 9.63
N HIS A 4 12.24 6.35 10.22
CA HIS A 4 12.89 5.27 9.46
C HIS A 4 11.89 4.39 8.70
N PHE A 5 10.70 4.14 9.25
CA PHE A 5 9.70 3.29 8.60
C PHE A 5 9.01 3.96 7.41
N ILE A 6 8.79 5.29 7.48
CA ILE A 6 8.24 6.07 6.35
C ILE A 6 9.25 6.09 5.19
N ASN A 7 10.54 6.29 5.50
CA ASN A 7 11.61 6.24 4.51
C ASN A 7 11.72 4.87 3.81
N ASN A 8 11.49 3.78 4.54
CA ASN A 8 11.56 2.43 3.95
C ASN A 8 10.38 2.13 3.02
N LEU A 9 9.15 2.52 3.37
CA LEU A 9 7.98 2.31 2.52
C LEU A 9 8.04 3.15 1.24
N TRP A 10 8.39 4.43 1.38
CA TRP A 10 8.57 5.31 0.22
C TRP A 10 9.64 4.77 -0.73
N LYS A 11 10.80 4.37 -0.19
CA LYS A 11 11.87 3.76 -0.98
C LYS A 11 11.38 2.52 -1.73
N GLY A 12 10.62 1.64 -1.08
CA GLY A 12 10.04 0.46 -1.72
C GLY A 12 9.08 0.81 -2.87
N ILE A 13 8.25 1.84 -2.70
CA ILE A 13 7.33 2.32 -3.75
C ILE A 13 8.08 2.91 -4.95
N ILE A 14 9.16 3.66 -4.71
CA ILE A 14 10.00 4.19 -5.78
C ILE A 14 10.72 3.06 -6.52
N GLU A 15 11.32 2.11 -5.78
CA GLU A 15 11.96 0.93 -6.37
C GLU A 15 10.98 0.11 -7.22
N LEU A 16 9.73 -0.06 -6.75
CA LEU A 16 8.68 -0.75 -7.52
C LEU A 16 8.37 0.00 -8.81
N THR A 17 8.30 1.33 -8.75
CA THR A 17 8.01 2.17 -9.91
C THR A 17 9.13 2.04 -10.96
N GLU A 18 10.39 2.15 -10.55
CA GLU A 18 11.54 2.02 -11.44
C GLU A 18 11.59 0.64 -12.10
N LEU A 19 11.37 -0.42 -11.32
CA LEU A 19 11.35 -1.80 -11.83
C LEU A 19 10.24 -2.01 -12.86
N VAL A 20 9.01 -1.62 -12.54
CA VAL A 20 7.87 -1.77 -13.46
C VAL A 20 8.11 -1.01 -14.75
N PHE A 21 8.63 0.22 -14.69
CA PHE A 21 8.97 0.97 -15.90
C PHE A 21 10.06 0.28 -16.73
N SER A 22 11.10 -0.26 -16.08
CA SER A 22 12.20 -0.96 -16.74
C SER A 22 11.76 -2.25 -17.43
N GLU A 23 10.95 -3.09 -16.76
CA GLU A 23 10.51 -4.37 -17.31
C GLU A 23 9.51 -4.16 -18.44
N THR A 24 8.54 -3.25 -18.24
CA THR A 24 7.51 -2.98 -19.26
C THR A 24 8.04 -2.25 -20.49
N TYR A 25 9.24 -1.67 -20.43
CA TYR A 25 9.91 -1.10 -21.61
C TYR A 25 10.26 -2.18 -22.65
N LEU A 26 10.55 -3.40 -22.19
CA LEU A 26 10.94 -4.53 -23.04
C LEU A 26 9.75 -5.30 -23.63
N PHE A 27 8.52 -4.90 -23.30
CA PHE A 27 7.32 -5.59 -23.77
C PHE A 27 7.18 -5.49 -25.30
N PRO A 28 6.61 -6.53 -25.95
CA PRO A 28 6.38 -6.51 -27.39
C PRO A 28 5.40 -5.40 -27.79
N LEU A 29 5.47 -4.98 -29.06
CA LEU A 29 4.65 -3.88 -29.63
C LEU A 29 3.27 -4.35 -30.12
N ASN A 30 2.67 -5.33 -29.45
CA ASN A 30 1.30 -5.75 -29.75
C ASN A 30 0.29 -5.02 -28.85
N GLU A 31 -0.98 -5.04 -29.25
CA GLU A 31 -2.05 -4.30 -28.56
C GLU A 31 -2.20 -4.74 -27.10
N ARG A 32 -2.25 -6.05 -26.84
CA ARG A 32 -2.40 -6.61 -25.48
C ARG A 32 -1.26 -6.18 -24.56
N ALA A 33 -0.02 -6.29 -25.03
CA ALA A 33 1.16 -5.89 -24.28
C ALA A 33 1.25 -4.37 -24.07
N SER A 34 0.71 -3.58 -25.00
CA SER A 34 0.63 -2.12 -24.87
C SER A 34 -0.37 -1.71 -23.79
N LEU A 35 -1.54 -2.35 -23.76
CA LEU A 35 -2.56 -2.14 -22.73
C LEU A 35 -2.03 -2.52 -21.34
N LEU A 36 -1.49 -3.73 -21.17
CA LEU A 36 -0.95 -4.18 -19.88
C LEU A 36 0.24 -3.34 -19.40
N ARG A 37 1.10 -2.87 -20.31
CA ARG A 37 2.16 -1.90 -20.01
C ARG A 37 1.61 -0.62 -19.43
N GLU A 38 0.59 -0.04 -20.08
CA GLU A 38 -0.02 1.20 -19.64
C GLU A 38 -0.69 1.03 -18.27
N GLU A 39 -1.47 -0.03 -18.09
CA GLU A 39 -2.14 -0.33 -16.81
C GLU A 39 -1.14 -0.48 -15.67
N LEU A 40 -0.09 -1.29 -15.84
CA LEU A 40 0.94 -1.48 -14.82
C LEU A 40 1.67 -0.18 -14.47
N ARG A 41 1.99 0.64 -15.47
CA ARG A 41 2.66 1.94 -15.26
C ARG A 41 1.77 2.94 -14.55
N MET A 42 0.49 3.01 -14.95
CA MET A 42 -0.48 3.88 -14.30
C MET A 42 -0.75 3.46 -12.87
N ASP A 43 -0.72 2.16 -12.57
CA ASP A 43 -0.86 1.65 -11.21
C ASP A 43 0.28 2.06 -10.30
N VAL A 44 1.54 1.88 -10.71
CA VAL A 44 2.68 2.33 -9.88
C VAL A 44 2.72 3.85 -9.72
N ILE A 45 2.38 4.61 -10.76
CA ILE A 45 2.24 6.08 -10.66
C ILE A 45 1.16 6.44 -9.64
N PHE A 46 0.01 5.78 -9.69
CA PHE A 46 -1.09 6.02 -8.76
C PHE A 46 -0.65 5.74 -7.32
N ILE A 47 0.01 4.59 -7.08
CA ILE A 47 0.49 4.20 -5.76
C ILE A 47 1.46 5.26 -5.22
N ALA A 48 2.47 5.64 -6.00
CA ALA A 48 3.44 6.67 -5.63
C ALA A 48 2.76 8.01 -5.35
N SER A 49 1.81 8.42 -6.20
CA SER A 49 1.09 9.67 -6.06
C SER A 49 0.20 9.67 -4.82
N LYS A 50 -0.49 8.57 -4.50
CA LYS A 50 -1.32 8.48 -3.29
C LYS A 50 -0.46 8.53 -2.03
N PHE A 51 0.67 7.84 -2.02
CA PHE A 51 1.57 7.85 -0.88
C PHE A 51 2.27 9.21 -0.69
N ALA A 52 2.68 9.88 -1.77
CA ALA A 52 3.30 11.20 -1.67
C ALA A 52 2.33 12.28 -1.15
N ASN A 53 1.02 12.11 -1.39
CA ASN A 53 -0.02 13.05 -0.98
C ASN A 53 -0.67 12.72 0.36
N THR A 54 -0.32 11.61 1.02
CA THR A 54 -0.63 11.45 2.45
C THR A 54 0.38 12.28 3.24
N VAL A 55 -0.10 13.18 4.11
CA VAL A 55 0.73 14.12 4.90
C VAL A 55 1.90 13.35 5.54
N GLU A 56 3.09 13.45 4.96
CA GLU A 56 4.31 12.75 5.39
C GLU A 56 4.15 11.23 5.64
N GLY A 57 3.18 10.55 5.01
CA GLY A 57 2.89 9.13 5.32
C GLY A 57 2.36 8.90 6.74
N GLN A 58 1.89 9.95 7.43
CA GLN A 58 1.12 9.82 8.66
C GLN A 58 -0.18 9.12 8.34
N VAL A 59 -0.46 8.07 9.09
CA VAL A 59 -1.71 7.32 8.97
C VAL A 59 -2.58 7.80 10.11
N SER A 60 -3.83 8.17 9.82
CA SER A 60 -4.83 8.48 10.82
C SER A 60 -6.17 7.84 10.43
N PRO A 61 -7.10 7.66 11.37
CA PRO A 61 -8.44 7.12 11.06
C PRO A 61 -9.14 7.89 9.93
N GLU A 62 -8.90 9.19 9.85
CA GLU A 62 -9.48 10.10 8.85
C GLU A 62 -8.79 10.01 7.49
N ASN A 63 -7.61 9.37 7.39
CA ASN A 63 -6.83 9.28 6.14
C ASN A 63 -6.51 7.85 5.66
N LEU A 64 -7.23 6.83 6.17
CA LEU A 64 -7.02 5.44 5.75
C LEU A 64 -7.35 5.18 4.27
N LEU A 65 -8.21 5.99 3.65
CA LEU A 65 -8.68 5.76 2.28
C LEU A 65 -7.52 5.64 1.25
N PRO A 66 -6.54 6.55 1.20
CA PRO A 66 -5.33 6.38 0.39
C PRO A 66 -4.64 5.02 0.54
N PHE A 67 -4.56 4.47 1.75
CA PHE A 67 -3.91 3.19 2.02
C PHE A 67 -4.71 2.00 1.47
N PHE A 68 -6.04 2.02 1.63
CA PHE A 68 -6.92 1.02 0.99
C PHE A 68 -6.85 1.08 -0.55
N LEU A 69 -6.76 2.29 -1.11
CA LEU A 69 -6.61 2.46 -2.57
C LEU A 69 -5.27 1.94 -3.06
N ILE A 70 -4.19 2.10 -2.29
CA ILE A 70 -2.89 1.51 -2.66
C ILE A 70 -2.97 -0.02 -2.62
N ASP A 71 -3.57 -0.61 -1.59
CA ASP A 71 -3.70 -2.07 -1.50
C ASP A 71 -4.55 -2.68 -2.64
N GLU A 72 -5.64 -2.00 -3.01
CA GLU A 72 -6.44 -2.40 -4.18
C GLU A 72 -5.61 -2.39 -5.47
N ARG A 73 -4.78 -1.36 -5.66
CA ARG A 73 -3.91 -1.24 -6.84
C ARG A 73 -2.80 -2.27 -6.85
N LEU A 74 -2.18 -2.57 -5.71
CA LEU A 74 -1.22 -3.67 -5.61
C LEU A 74 -1.87 -5.00 -5.99
N SER A 75 -3.10 -5.24 -5.55
CA SER A 75 -3.85 -6.46 -5.89
C SER A 75 -4.20 -6.54 -7.38
N ARG A 76 -4.52 -5.41 -8.03
CA ARG A 76 -4.71 -5.35 -9.48
C ARG A 76 -3.41 -5.61 -10.24
N MET A 77 -2.33 -4.94 -9.86
CA MET A 77 -1.02 -5.12 -10.45
C MET A 77 -0.57 -6.57 -10.37
N GLU A 78 -0.87 -7.28 -9.28
CA GLU A 78 -0.44 -8.68 -9.11
C GLU A 78 -1.06 -9.60 -10.17
N ARG A 79 -2.34 -9.37 -10.49
CA ARG A 79 -3.03 -10.10 -11.58
C ARG A 79 -2.42 -9.75 -12.94
N ASN A 80 -2.26 -8.47 -13.23
CA ASN A 80 -1.69 -8.02 -14.51
C ASN A 80 -0.23 -8.50 -14.68
N LEU A 81 0.54 -8.56 -13.61
CA LEU A 81 1.91 -9.05 -13.61
C LEU A 81 1.96 -10.57 -13.83
N LEU A 82 1.00 -11.32 -13.28
CA LEU A 82 0.85 -12.75 -13.56
C LEU A 82 0.56 -12.98 -15.04
N ASP A 83 -0.37 -12.23 -15.65
CA ASP A 83 -0.65 -12.31 -17.08
C ASP A 83 0.62 -12.04 -17.90
N CYS A 84 1.41 -11.02 -17.54
CA CYS A 84 2.67 -10.70 -18.22
C CYS A 84 3.72 -11.82 -18.09
N TYR A 85 3.72 -12.54 -16.96
CA TYR A 85 4.58 -13.69 -16.74
C TYR A 85 4.13 -14.91 -17.56
N GLU A 86 2.82 -15.20 -17.60
CA GLU A 86 2.25 -16.30 -18.40
C GLU A 86 2.51 -16.11 -19.90
N GLU A 87 2.44 -14.87 -20.37
CA GLU A 87 2.79 -14.46 -21.73
C GLU A 87 4.30 -14.40 -22.01
N LYS A 88 5.13 -14.70 -20.99
CA LYS A 88 6.60 -14.70 -21.05
C LYS A 88 7.23 -13.35 -21.37
N TRP A 89 6.52 -12.24 -21.12
CA TRP A 89 7.05 -10.89 -21.28
C TRP A 89 7.90 -10.46 -20.08
N VAL A 90 7.67 -11.10 -18.92
CA VAL A 90 8.48 -10.94 -17.71
C VAL A 90 9.11 -12.29 -17.36
N VAL A 91 10.42 -12.31 -17.12
CA VAL A 91 11.12 -13.53 -16.70
C VAL A 91 10.79 -13.89 -15.25
N ILE A 92 10.79 -15.17 -14.93
CA ILE A 92 10.37 -15.69 -13.60
C ILE A 92 11.09 -15.00 -12.43
N ALA A 93 12.39 -14.74 -12.55
CA ALA A 93 13.16 -14.08 -11.50
C ALA A 93 12.66 -12.65 -11.24
N LYS A 94 12.33 -11.91 -12.30
CA LYS A 94 11.81 -10.54 -12.21
C LYS A 94 10.38 -10.51 -11.70
N TYR A 95 9.55 -11.46 -12.15
CA TYR A 95 8.20 -11.65 -11.62
C TYR A 95 8.22 -11.81 -10.09
N TYR A 96 9.02 -12.75 -9.56
CA TYR A 96 9.09 -12.95 -8.11
C TYR A 96 9.69 -11.78 -7.35
N PHE A 97 10.68 -11.10 -7.94
CA PHE A 97 11.28 -9.92 -7.31
C PHE A 97 10.26 -8.77 -7.18
N ILE A 98 9.54 -8.45 -8.27
CA ILE A 98 8.49 -7.43 -8.25
C ILE A 98 7.37 -7.85 -7.28
N LYS A 99 6.93 -9.10 -7.34
CA LYS A 99 5.92 -9.63 -6.43
C LYS A 99 6.32 -9.50 -4.96
N GLN A 100 7.55 -9.88 -4.61
CA GLN A 100 8.05 -9.75 -3.24
C GLN A 100 8.07 -8.29 -2.77
N LEU A 101 8.46 -7.37 -3.65
CA LEU A 101 8.44 -5.94 -3.34
C LEU A 101 7.01 -5.42 -3.12
N MET A 102 6.06 -5.84 -3.95
CA MET A 102 4.64 -5.54 -3.77
C MET A 102 4.09 -6.07 -2.44
N GLU A 103 4.42 -7.31 -2.07
CA GLU A 103 4.03 -7.88 -0.78
C GLU A 103 4.65 -7.13 0.40
N SER A 104 5.90 -6.69 0.27
CA SER A 104 6.57 -5.88 1.30
C SER A 104 5.88 -4.53 1.51
N ILE A 105 5.50 -3.86 0.42
CA ILE A 105 4.73 -2.61 0.47
C ILE A 105 3.36 -2.87 1.09
N ARG A 106 2.66 -3.91 0.63
CA ARG A 106 1.34 -4.31 1.16
C ARG A 106 1.39 -4.58 2.66
N GLY A 107 2.36 -5.37 3.13
CA GLY A 107 2.52 -5.68 4.55
C GLY A 107 2.75 -4.43 5.40
N GLN A 108 3.55 -3.47 4.91
CA GLN A 108 3.77 -2.20 5.61
C GLN A 108 2.52 -1.31 5.63
N ILE A 109 1.69 -1.37 4.60
CA ILE A 109 0.41 -0.64 4.53
C ILE A 109 -0.61 -1.25 5.47
N VAL A 110 -0.80 -2.57 5.42
CA VAL A 110 -1.75 -3.29 6.28
C VAL A 110 -1.37 -3.10 7.74
N PHE A 111 -0.10 -3.23 8.10
CA PHE A 111 0.37 -2.98 9.46
C PHE A 111 -0.01 -1.57 9.96
N ARG A 112 0.09 -0.55 9.11
CA ARG A 112 -0.31 0.82 9.45
C ARG A 112 -1.82 0.98 9.61
N ILE A 113 -2.63 0.29 8.81
CA ILE A 113 -4.09 0.28 8.96
C ILE A 113 -4.46 -0.41 10.29
N GLU A 114 -3.87 -1.57 10.57
CA GLU A 114 -4.14 -2.37 11.77
C GLU A 114 -3.82 -1.66 13.09
N GLN A 115 -2.85 -0.74 13.10
CA GLN A 115 -2.56 0.10 14.27
C GLN A 115 -3.77 0.90 14.76
N PHE A 116 -4.70 1.26 13.86
CA PHE A 116 -5.96 1.94 14.20
C PHE A 116 -7.14 0.97 14.37
N SER A 117 -7.04 -0.24 13.81
CA SER A 117 -8.04 -1.31 13.97
C SER A 117 -8.01 -1.96 15.36
N ILE A 118 -6.85 -1.97 16.03
CA ILE A 118 -6.63 -2.70 17.31
C ILE A 118 -6.91 -1.83 18.56
N HIS A 119 -7.35 -0.57 18.40
CA HIS A 119 -7.98 0.19 19.50
C HIS A 119 -9.50 0.23 19.33
N PRO A 120 -10.24 -0.85 19.67
CA PRO A 120 -11.68 -0.75 19.78
C PRO A 120 -12.01 0.10 21.02
N PHE A 121 -12.64 1.26 20.83
CA PHE A 121 -13.71 1.72 21.71
C PHE A 121 -13.46 1.89 23.24
N ILE A 122 -12.23 2.04 23.74
CA ILE A 122 -12.03 2.50 25.12
C ILE A 122 -11.87 4.02 25.08
N PHE A 123 -12.99 4.74 25.13
CA PHE A 123 -13.21 6.13 25.61
C PHE A 123 -14.27 6.85 24.77
N LEU A 124 -15.55 6.54 24.98
CA LEU A 124 -16.63 7.53 24.90
C LEU A 124 -17.82 7.11 25.80
N PHE A 125 -17.58 7.00 27.10
CA PHE A 125 -18.59 7.44 28.07
C PHE A 125 -17.95 8.56 28.87
N PRO A 126 -18.47 9.81 28.82
CA PRO A 126 -18.06 10.80 29.80
C PRO A 126 -18.48 10.26 31.16
N VAL A 127 -17.50 9.87 31.97
CA VAL A 127 -17.71 9.61 33.38
C VAL A 127 -18.21 10.93 33.96
N ASN A 128 -19.50 11.02 34.24
CA ASN A 128 -20.05 12.10 35.04
C ASN A 128 -19.33 12.07 36.40
N HIS A 129 -18.35 12.96 36.55
CA HIS A 129 -17.65 13.25 37.80
C HIS A 129 -18.58 14.00 38.78
N HIS A 130 -19.74 13.43 39.07
CA HIS A 130 -20.60 13.91 40.15
C HIS A 130 -20.91 12.77 41.13
N GLN A 131 -20.05 12.73 42.15
CA GLN A 131 -20.40 12.52 43.55
C GLN A 131 -21.40 11.40 43.85
N PHE A 132 -20.91 10.23 44.23
CA PHE A 132 -21.50 9.52 45.36
C PHE A 132 -20.40 9.09 46.33
N LYS A 133 -20.23 9.91 47.38
CA LYS A 133 -19.64 9.51 48.65
C LYS A 133 -20.49 8.37 49.21
N LEU A 134 -19.94 7.17 49.30
CA LEU A 134 -20.44 6.18 50.26
C LEU A 134 -19.75 6.46 51.60
N LYS A 135 -20.47 7.13 52.50
CA LYS A 135 -20.18 7.07 53.93
C LYS A 135 -20.45 5.65 54.40
N GLY A 136 -19.51 5.09 55.16
CA GLY A 136 -19.70 3.81 55.84
C GLY A 136 -20.80 3.87 56.90
N VAL A 137 -21.42 2.71 57.12
CA VAL A 137 -21.84 2.15 58.40
C VAL A 137 -21.60 0.65 58.30
#